data_AF-A0A1G4HM50-F1
#
_entry.id   AF-A0A1G4HM50-F1
#
_cell.length_a   1.000
_cell.length_b   1.000
_cell.length_c   1.000
_cell.angle_alpha   90.00
_cell.angle_beta   90.00
_cell.angle_gamma   90.00
#
_symmetry.space_group_name_H-M   'P 1'
#
loop_
_entity.id
_entity.type
_entity.pdbx_description
1 polymer ?
#
loop_
_entity_poly.entity_id
_entity_poly.type
_entity_poly.pdbx_seq_one_letter_code
_entity_poly.pdbx_strand_id
1 'polypeptide(L)'
;CRFWPSGRGIYHNDTKTFLVWCNEEDHLRIISMQMGGDLGQVYRRLVTAVNDVEKKVPFSHHDRLGFLTFCPSNLGTTVRASVHIKVPKLAANKAKLEEVASKYNLQVRGTRGEH
;
A
#
# COMPACT_ATOMS: atom_id res chain seq x y z
N CYS A 1 2.59 -18.37 -4.44
CA CYS A 1 1.45 -18.95 -3.69
C CYS A 1 1.56 -20.47 -3.42
N ARG A 2 2.76 -21.03 -3.20
CA ARG A 2 2.86 -22.45 -2.77
C ARG A 2 2.29 -22.62 -1.35
N PHE A 3 1.71 -23.79 -1.08
CA PHE A 3 1.14 -24.19 0.23
C PHE A 3 0.02 -23.27 0.74
N TRP A 4 -0.77 -22.68 -0.17
CA TRP A 4 -1.90 -21.86 0.22
C TRP A 4 -2.98 -22.69 0.95
N PRO A 5 -3.61 -22.20 2.05
CA PRO A 5 -3.43 -20.89 2.69
C PRO A 5 -2.47 -20.90 3.90
N SER A 6 -1.65 -21.94 4.08
CA SER A 6 -0.80 -22.09 5.27
C SER A 6 0.09 -20.86 5.50
N GLY A 7 0.04 -20.34 6.74
CA GLY A 7 0.78 -19.16 7.18
C GLY A 7 0.24 -17.81 6.69
N ARG A 8 -0.85 -17.79 5.91
CA ARG A 8 -1.46 -16.54 5.40
C ARG A 8 -2.54 -16.07 6.35
N GLY A 9 -2.68 -14.75 6.44
CA GLY A 9 -3.71 -14.16 7.27
C GLY A 9 -3.76 -12.66 7.16
N ILE A 10 -4.76 -12.11 7.82
CA ILE A 10 -4.95 -10.67 7.97
C ILE A 10 -5.17 -10.36 9.44
N TYR A 11 -4.36 -9.44 9.97
CA TYR A 11 -4.66 -8.74 11.20
C TYR A 11 -5.39 -7.44 10.85
N HIS A 12 -6.35 -7.03 11.66
CA HIS A 12 -6.90 -5.68 11.60
C HIS A 12 -7.42 -5.25 12.97
N ASN A 13 -7.47 -3.95 13.22
CA ASN A 13 -8.20 -3.41 14.37
C ASN A 13 -9.72 -3.48 14.12
N ASP A 14 -10.53 -3.31 15.17
CA ASP A 14 -12.00 -3.45 15.08
C ASP A 14 -12.63 -2.51 14.04
N THR A 15 -12.09 -1.29 13.93
CA THR A 15 -12.56 -0.27 12.99
C THR A 15 -12.04 -0.46 11.57
N LYS A 16 -11.19 -1.46 11.32
CA LYS A 16 -10.56 -1.74 10.02
C LYS A 16 -9.86 -0.54 9.40
N THR A 17 -9.31 0.34 10.23
CA THR A 17 -8.52 1.50 9.80
C THR A 17 -7.02 1.22 9.79
N PHE A 18 -6.61 0.12 10.41
CA PHE A 18 -5.26 -0.42 10.40
C PHE A 18 -5.32 -1.93 10.16
N LEU A 19 -4.55 -2.40 9.19
CA LEU A 19 -4.52 -3.81 8.78
C LEU A 19 -3.07 -4.24 8.51
N VAL A 20 -2.79 -5.52 8.68
CA VAL A 20 -1.52 -6.14 8.28
C VAL A 20 -1.85 -7.42 7.53
N TRP A 21 -1.45 -7.51 6.27
CA TRP A 21 -1.48 -8.78 5.53
C TRP A 21 -0.20 -9.55 5.80
N CYS A 22 -0.31 -10.84 6.07
CA CYS A 22 0.81 -11.73 6.36
C CYS A 22 0.98 -12.76 5.24
N ASN A 23 2.21 -12.87 4.70
CA ASN A 23 2.64 -13.89 3.74
C ASN A 23 1.87 -13.93 2.41
N GLU A 24 1.49 -12.76 1.90
CA GLU A 24 0.85 -12.61 0.59
C GLU A 24 1.92 -12.49 -0.51
N GLU A 25 2.12 -11.31 -1.11
CA GLU A 25 3.25 -11.04 -2.03
C GLU A 25 4.55 -10.84 -1.24
N ASP A 26 4.50 -9.98 -0.22
CA ASP A 26 5.57 -9.75 0.75
C ASP A 26 5.27 -10.43 2.09
N HIS A 27 6.28 -10.53 2.95
CA HIS A 27 6.11 -11.08 4.30
C HIS A 27 5.05 -10.31 5.10
N LEU A 28 5.08 -8.98 5.01
CA LEU A 28 4.12 -8.08 5.67
C LEU A 28 3.72 -6.96 4.72
N ARG A 29 2.41 -6.66 4.68
CA ARG A 29 1.90 -5.40 4.12
C ARG A 29 1.15 -4.64 5.20
N ILE A 30 1.73 -3.55 5.68
CA ILE A 30 1.18 -2.70 6.74
C ILE A 30 0.33 -1.59 6.10
N ILE A 31 -0.95 -1.54 6.46
CA ILE A 31 -1.96 -0.73 5.76
C ILE A 31 -2.66 0.17 6.77
N SER A 32 -2.78 1.45 6.40
CA SER A 32 -3.62 2.42 7.08
C SER A 32 -4.61 3.00 6.08
N MET A 33 -5.90 3.00 6.40
CA MET A 33 -6.95 3.51 5.51
C MET A 33 -8.18 3.99 6.30
N GLN A 34 -9.02 4.80 5.66
CA GLN A 34 -10.31 5.24 6.19
C GLN A 34 -11.17 5.83 5.06
N MET A 35 -12.44 6.08 5.36
CA MET A 35 -13.30 6.91 4.52
C MET A 35 -12.92 8.40 4.64
N GLY A 36 -13.18 9.17 3.60
CA GLY A 36 -12.79 10.59 3.52
C GLY A 36 -11.38 10.80 2.98
N GLY A 37 -10.87 12.02 3.11
CA GLY A 37 -9.62 12.47 2.50
C GLY A 37 -8.53 12.95 3.47
N ASP A 38 -8.62 12.61 4.76
CA ASP A 38 -7.61 13.02 5.75
C ASP A 38 -6.34 12.15 5.64
N LEU A 39 -5.50 12.49 4.66
CA LEU A 39 -4.21 11.83 4.45
C LEU A 39 -3.29 11.99 5.66
N GLY A 40 -3.36 13.12 6.38
CA GLY A 40 -2.51 13.37 7.55
C GLY A 40 -2.78 12.38 8.67
N GLN A 41 -4.05 12.10 8.96
CA GLN A 41 -4.44 11.10 9.95
C GLN A 41 -4.05 9.67 9.53
N VAL A 42 -4.30 9.32 8.26
CA VAL A 42 -3.94 8.00 7.71
C VAL A 42 -2.43 7.77 7.80
N TYR A 43 -1.64 8.76 7.39
CA TYR A 43 -0.19 8.67 7.37
C TYR A 43 0.41 8.61 8.78
N ARG A 44 -0.07 9.45 9.72
CA ARG A 44 0.38 9.38 11.12
C ARG A 44 0.15 8.00 11.73
N ARG A 45 -1.03 7.41 11.51
CA ARG A 45 -1.35 6.05 11.97
C ARG A 45 -0.42 5.00 11.38
N LEU A 46 -0.08 5.12 10.08
CA LEU A 46 0.86 4.22 9.42
C LEU A 46 2.26 4.31 10.03
N VAL A 47 2.79 5.53 10.18
CA VAL A 47 4.13 5.77 10.74
C VAL A 47 4.24 5.22 12.17
N THR A 48 3.24 5.49 13.02
CA THR A 48 3.20 4.93 14.38
C THR A 48 3.27 3.40 14.35
N ALA A 49 2.46 2.76 13.50
CA ALA A 49 2.42 1.30 13.43
C ALA A 49 3.73 0.70 12.91
N VAL A 50 4.32 1.25 11.84
CA VAL A 50 5.59 0.76 11.29
C VAL A 50 6.70 0.86 12.33
N ASN A 51 6.83 2.01 13.00
CA ASN A 51 7.85 2.23 14.03
C ASN A 51 7.69 1.26 15.22
N ASP A 52 6.47 0.89 15.59
CA ASP A 52 6.23 -0.04 16.70
C ASP A 52 6.44 -1.50 16.32
N VAL A 53 6.16 -1.88 15.07
CA VAL A 53 6.43 -3.23 14.55
C VAL A 53 7.93 -3.45 14.36
N GLU A 54 8.64 -2.48 13.80
CA GLU A 54 10.08 -2.56 13.53
C GLU A 54 10.91 -2.76 14.80
N LYS A 55 10.45 -2.25 15.96
CA LYS A 55 11.06 -2.52 17.28
C LYS A 55 11.01 -4.00 17.68
N LYS A 56 10.09 -4.78 17.12
CA LYS A 56 9.83 -6.19 17.49
C LYS A 56 10.24 -7.17 16.41
N VAL A 57 10.23 -6.74 15.15
CA VAL A 57 10.52 -7.58 13.99
C VAL A 57 11.59 -6.86 13.15
N PRO A 58 12.80 -7.41 13.03
CA PRO A 58 13.83 -6.82 12.19
C PRO A 58 13.43 -6.92 10.71
N PHE A 59 13.43 -5.79 10.00
CA PHE A 59 13.16 -5.74 8.57
C PHE A 59 14.44 -5.84 7.75
N SER A 60 14.34 -6.49 6.59
CA SER A 60 15.45 -6.59 5.64
C SER A 60 15.67 -5.25 4.95
N HIS A 61 16.83 -4.63 5.17
CA HIS A 61 17.23 -3.37 4.57
C HIS A 61 18.58 -3.51 3.87
N HIS A 62 18.75 -2.79 2.76
CA HIS A 62 19.99 -2.72 1.99
C HIS A 62 20.36 -1.28 1.71
N ASP A 63 21.63 -0.90 1.91
CA ASP A 63 22.11 0.50 1.84
C ASP A 63 21.71 1.22 0.55
N ARG A 64 21.82 0.54 -0.60
CA ARG A 64 21.41 1.10 -1.90
C ARG A 64 19.89 1.05 -2.18
N LEU A 65 19.22 0.00 -1.72
CA LEU A 65 17.87 -0.34 -2.20
C LEU A 65 16.77 -0.02 -1.19
N GLY A 66 17.13 0.41 0.02
CA GLY A 66 16.18 0.61 1.11
C GLY A 66 15.63 -0.71 1.64
N PHE A 67 14.36 -0.70 2.04
CA PHE A 67 13.66 -1.91 2.47
C PHE A 67 13.44 -2.86 1.28
N LEU A 68 13.75 -4.13 1.50
CA LEU A 68 13.68 -5.16 0.47
C LEU A 68 12.29 -5.76 0.39
N THR A 69 11.81 -5.93 -0.84
CA THR A 69 10.50 -6.49 -1.19
C THR A 69 10.63 -7.56 -2.26
N PHE A 70 9.59 -8.36 -2.44
CA PHE A 70 9.56 -9.41 -3.46
C PHE A 70 9.61 -8.84 -4.89
N CYS A 71 8.78 -7.83 -5.17
CA CYS A 71 8.77 -7.15 -6.46
C CYS A 71 9.72 -5.94 -6.45
N PRO A 72 10.57 -5.74 -7.48
CA PRO A 72 11.47 -4.58 -7.57
C PRO A 72 10.74 -3.22 -7.57
N SER A 73 9.48 -3.17 -8.00
CA SER A 73 8.70 -1.93 -8.01
C SER A 73 8.34 -1.41 -6.61
N ASN A 74 8.45 -2.27 -5.59
CA ASN A 74 8.13 -1.93 -4.20
C ASN A 74 9.37 -1.61 -3.36
N LEU A 75 10.59 -1.60 -3.93
CA LEU A 75 11.82 -1.29 -3.19
C LEU A 75 11.86 0.15 -2.65
N GLY A 76 12.81 0.39 -1.74
CA GLY A 76 13.07 1.73 -1.20
C GLY A 76 12.17 2.03 -0.01
N THR A 77 11.20 2.92 -0.22
CA THR A 77 10.24 3.30 0.82
C THR A 77 9.17 2.24 1.05
N THR A 78 8.92 1.39 0.06
CA THR A 78 7.78 0.45 0.02
C THR A 78 6.40 1.11 0.19
N VAL A 79 6.32 2.45 0.10
CA VAL A 79 5.10 3.21 0.35
C VAL A 79 4.30 3.35 -0.94
N ARG A 80 3.01 3.01 -0.87
CA ARG A 80 2.02 3.33 -1.90
C ARG A 80 0.85 4.09 -1.28
N ALA A 81 0.85 5.41 -1.40
CA ALA A 81 -0.28 6.26 -1.02
C ALA A 81 -1.31 6.29 -2.16
N SER A 82 -2.59 6.02 -1.87
CA SER A 82 -3.64 5.94 -2.88
C SER A 82 -4.97 6.46 -2.36
N VAL A 83 -5.82 6.93 -3.29
CA VAL A 83 -7.21 7.30 -3.02
C VAL A 83 -8.14 6.56 -3.96
N HIS A 84 -9.33 6.20 -3.46
CA HIS A 84 -10.46 5.88 -4.32
C HIS A 84 -11.22 7.18 -4.62
N ILE A 85 -11.15 7.66 -5.86
CA ILE A 85 -11.70 8.95 -6.26
C ILE A 85 -12.59 8.83 -7.51
N LYS A 86 -13.69 9.57 -7.52
CA LYS A 86 -14.56 9.70 -8.70
C LYS A 86 -14.22 11.00 -9.43
N VAL A 87 -13.71 10.89 -10.65
CA VAL A 87 -13.40 12.03 -11.54
C VAL A 87 -14.13 11.90 -12.87
N PRO A 88 -15.48 11.94 -12.89
CA PRO A 88 -16.30 11.48 -14.02
C PRO A 88 -15.97 12.17 -15.36
N LYS A 89 -15.63 13.47 -15.35
CA LYS A 89 -15.27 14.22 -16.56
C LYS A 89 -13.93 13.76 -17.15
N LEU A 90 -12.92 13.55 -16.29
CA LEU A 90 -11.60 13.11 -16.72
C LEU A 90 -11.60 11.61 -17.07
N ALA A 91 -12.30 10.80 -16.28
CA ALA A 91 -12.42 9.36 -16.47
C ALA A 91 -13.25 8.95 -17.69
N ALA A 92 -14.06 9.86 -18.27
CA ALA A 92 -14.77 9.62 -19.52
C ALA A 92 -13.82 9.25 -20.68
N ASN A 93 -12.56 9.69 -20.61
CA ASN A 93 -11.49 9.26 -21.50
C ASN A 93 -10.34 8.68 -20.66
N LYS A 94 -10.29 7.33 -20.56
CA LYS A 94 -9.28 6.61 -19.77
C LYS A 94 -7.84 6.94 -20.20
N ALA A 95 -7.57 7.04 -21.49
CA ALA A 95 -6.24 7.39 -21.99
C ALA A 95 -5.84 8.81 -21.54
N LYS A 96 -6.79 9.75 -21.52
CA LYS A 96 -6.52 11.10 -21.01
C LYS A 96 -6.29 11.13 -19.50
N LEU A 97 -7.05 10.33 -18.74
CA LEU A 97 -6.85 10.18 -17.30
C LEU A 97 -5.44 9.63 -16.99
N GLU A 98 -5.00 8.60 -17.72
CA GLU A 98 -3.68 7.99 -17.56
C GLU A 98 -2.56 8.95 -17.99
N GLU A 99 -2.73 9.69 -19.10
CA GLU A 99 -1.79 10.73 -19.54
C GLU A 99 -1.62 11.82 -18.46
N VAL A 100 -2.71 12.30 -17.87
CA VAL A 100 -2.67 13.32 -16.82
C VAL A 100 -2.03 12.78 -15.55
N ALA A 101 -2.41 11.58 -15.10
CA ALA A 101 -1.83 10.95 -13.91
C ALA A 101 -0.31 10.74 -14.05
N SER A 102 0.14 10.28 -15.22
CA SER A 102 1.55 10.03 -15.51
C SER A 102 2.42 11.28 -15.37
N LYS A 103 1.91 12.47 -15.74
CA LYS A 103 2.62 13.76 -15.56
C LYS A 103 2.95 14.08 -14.10
N TYR A 104 2.22 13.49 -13.16
CA TYR A 104 2.43 13.66 -11.71
C TYR A 104 3.06 12.42 -11.06
N ASN A 105 3.59 11.48 -11.86
CA ASN A 105 4.13 10.20 -11.38
C ASN A 105 3.09 9.36 -10.62
N LEU A 106 1.82 9.46 -11.03
CA LEU A 106 0.71 8.70 -10.45
C LEU A 106 0.31 7.55 -11.38
N GLN A 107 -0.12 6.44 -10.79
CA GLN A 107 -0.61 5.27 -11.51
C GLN A 107 -2.13 5.12 -11.31
N VAL A 108 -2.86 4.87 -12.40
CA VAL A 108 -4.31 4.59 -12.36
C VAL A 108 -4.51 3.09 -12.20
N ARG A 109 -5.37 2.68 -11.24
CA ARG A 109 -5.72 1.28 -10.96
C ARG A 109 -7.23 1.12 -10.83
N GLY A 110 -7.73 -0.10 -11.04
CA GLY A 110 -9.15 -0.43 -10.83
C GLY A 110 -9.54 -0.41 -9.34
N THR A 111 -10.83 -0.40 -9.04
CA THR A 111 -11.33 -0.31 -7.65
C THR A 111 -11.04 -1.55 -6.80
N ARG A 112 -10.58 -2.66 -7.41
CA ARG A 112 -10.17 -3.89 -6.74
C ARG A 112 -8.66 -4.09 -6.67
N GLY A 113 -7.84 -3.16 -7.17
CA GLY A 113 -6.38 -3.24 -7.15
C GLY A 113 -5.75 -3.25 -8.55
N GLU A 114 -4.52 -3.77 -8.63
CA GLU A 114 -3.88 -4.11 -9.91
C GLU A 114 -4.48 -5.40 -10.44
N HIS A 115 -4.96 -5.35 -11.68
CA HIS A 115 -5.67 -6.40 -12.43
C HIS A 115 -7.14 -6.59 -12.06
#